data_AF-A0A520BHG0-F1
#
_entry.id   AF-A0A520BHG0-F1
#
_cell.length_a   1.000
_cell.length_b   1.000
_cell.length_c   1.000
_cell.angle_alpha   90.00
_cell.angle_beta   90.00
_cell.angle_gamma   90.00
#
_symmetry.space_group_name_H-M   'P 1'
#
loop_
_entity.id
_entity.type
_entity.pdbx_description
1 polymer ?
#
loop_
_entity_poly.entity_id
_entity_poly.type
_entity_poly.pdbx_seq_one_letter_code
_entity_poly.pdbx_strand_id
1 'polypeptide(L)' 'MAEKKSAPATQDEKSEMVFTKKNYQLLLISIAIVVLGFILMIGTTGDIYDTRRTLVAPMVVLFGFGFGIYAILKK' A
#
# COMPACT_ATOMS: atom_id res chain seq x y z
N MET A 1 -22.88 21.91 48.54
CA MET A 1 -23.60 21.54 47.30
C MET A 1 -22.54 21.31 46.24
N ALA A 2 -22.36 20.05 45.81
CA ALA A 2 -21.28 19.65 44.91
C ALA A 2 -21.70 19.94 43.45
N GLU A 3 -20.92 20.78 42.77
CA GLU A 3 -21.10 21.07 41.35
C GLU A 3 -20.69 19.85 40.52
N LYS A 4 -21.53 19.51 39.53
CA LYS A 4 -21.47 18.29 38.74
C LYS A 4 -20.15 18.19 37.96
N LYS A 5 -19.47 17.07 38.19
CA LYS A 5 -18.41 16.45 37.39
C LYS A 5 -18.70 16.52 35.89
N SER A 6 -17.96 17.35 35.16
CA SER A 6 -17.83 17.31 33.71
C SER A 6 -17.22 15.96 33.31
N ALA A 7 -18.06 15.02 32.86
CA ALA A 7 -17.57 13.83 32.19
C ALA A 7 -16.95 14.28 30.85
N PRO A 8 -15.71 13.86 30.52
CA PRO A 8 -15.19 14.12 29.20
C PRO A 8 -16.06 13.32 28.22
N ALA A 9 -16.65 14.02 27.27
CA ALA A 9 -17.31 13.41 26.13
C ALA A 9 -16.32 12.41 25.54
N THR A 10 -16.66 11.12 25.60
CA THR A 10 -16.00 10.08 24.83
C THR A 10 -16.29 10.45 23.38
N GLN A 11 -15.39 11.24 22.82
CA GLN A 11 -15.32 11.40 21.38
C GLN A 11 -14.92 10.01 20.92
N ASP A 12 -15.93 9.20 20.56
CA ASP A 12 -15.75 8.18 19.55
C ASP A 12 -15.27 8.94 18.32
N GLU A 13 -13.96 9.19 18.30
CA GLU A 13 -13.14 9.26 17.11
C GLU A 13 -13.41 7.94 16.42
N LYS A 14 -14.56 7.88 15.75
CA LYS A 14 -14.79 7.04 14.60
C LYS A 14 -13.74 7.58 13.66
N SER A 15 -12.50 7.11 13.85
CA SER A 15 -11.42 7.19 12.92
C SER A 15 -12.09 6.68 11.68
N GLU A 16 -12.55 7.61 10.84
CA GLU A 16 -13.10 7.31 9.55
C GLU A 16 -11.86 6.86 8.84
N MET A 17 -11.51 5.58 9.07
CA MET A 17 -10.32 4.98 8.54
C MET A 17 -10.49 5.23 7.06
N VAL A 18 -9.65 6.09 6.52
CA VAL A 18 -9.70 6.52 5.11
C VAL A 18 -9.71 5.29 4.20
N PHE A 19 -9.23 4.16 4.74
CA PHE A 19 -9.24 2.83 4.18
C PHE A 19 -10.10 1.85 4.99
N THR A 20 -11.00 1.15 4.30
CA THR A 20 -11.62 -0.09 4.78
C THR A 20 -10.53 -1.15 5.02
N LYS A 21 -10.70 -2.07 5.99
CA LYS A 21 -9.73 -3.17 6.26
C LYS A 21 -9.32 -3.94 5.01
N LYS A 22 -10.24 -4.12 4.05
CA LYS A 22 -9.98 -4.75 2.75
C LYS A 22 -9.04 -3.93 1.86
N ASN A 23 -9.20 -2.61 1.82
CA ASN A 23 -8.34 -1.71 1.04
C ASN A 23 -6.93 -1.66 1.62
N TYR A 24 -6.82 -1.74 2.95
CA TYR A 24 -5.53 -1.86 3.61
C TYR A 24 -4.79 -3.16 3.24
N GLN A 25 -5.51 -4.29 3.13
CA GLN A 25 -4.92 -5.55 2.64
C GLN A 25 -4.47 -5.43 1.16
N LEU A 26 -5.28 -4.82 0.30
CA LEU A 26 -4.94 -4.59 -1.10
C LEU A 26 -3.72 -3.66 -1.26
N LEU A 27 -3.62 -2.62 -0.43
CA LEU A 27 -2.46 -1.73 -0.37
C LEU A 27 -1.20 -2.51 0.01
N LEU A 28 -1.27 -3.38 1.02
CA LEU A 28 -0.12 -4.18 1.44
C LEU A 28 0.35 -5.15 0.35
N ILE A 29 -0.58 -5.73 -0.40
CA ILE A 29 -0.28 -6.55 -1.59
C ILE A 29 0.40 -5.70 -2.67
N SER A 30 -0.08 -4.49 -2.94
CA SER A 30 0.54 -3.59 -3.93
C SER A 30 2.01 -3.28 -3.60
N ILE A 31 2.30 -3.05 -2.32
CA ILE A 31 3.66 -2.80 -1.83
C ILE A 31 4.54 -4.03 -2.06
N ALA A 32 4.04 -5.23 -1.76
CA ALA A 32 4.79 -6.47 -2.01
C ALA A 32 5.13 -6.65 -3.50
N ILE A 33 4.21 -6.32 -4.40
CA ILE A 33 4.43 -6.38 -5.86
C ILE A 33 5.51 -5.37 -6.29
N VAL A 34 5.46 -4.15 -5.78
CA VAL A 34 6.47 -3.12 -6.07
C VAL A 34 7.86 -3.56 -5.59
N VAL A 35 7.95 -4.08 -4.35
CA VAL A 35 9.20 -4.61 -3.80
C VAL A 35 9.74 -5.76 -4.65
N LEU A 36 8.89 -6.69 -5.08
CA LEU A 36 9.28 -7.77 -5.98
C LEU A 36 9.80 -7.22 -7.33
N GLY A 37 9.15 -6.20 -7.89
CA GLY A 37 9.60 -5.56 -9.12
C GLY A 37 11.00 -4.93 -8.98
N PHE A 38 11.28 -4.27 -7.85
CA PHE A 38 12.60 -3.74 -7.54
C PHE A 38 13.64 -4.84 -7.30
N ILE A 39 13.30 -5.94 -6.63
CA ILE A 39 14.19 -7.11 -6.49
C ILE A 39 14.53 -7.68 -7.87
N LEU A 40 13.56 -7.74 -8.78
CA LEU A 40 13.74 -8.18 -10.16
C LEU A 40 14.68 -7.23 -10.93
N MET A 41 14.67 -5.92 -10.62
CA MET A 41 15.64 -4.94 -11.16
C MET A 41 17.06 -5.14 -10.62
N ILE A 42 17.25 -5.45 -9.33
CA ILE A 42 18.57 -5.63 -8.68
C ILE A 42 19.33 -6.81 -9.30
N GLY A 43 18.59 -7.84 -9.69
CA GLY A 43 18.91 -9.04 -10.47
C GLY A 43 20.31 -9.68 -10.38
N THR A 44 20.26 -11.00 -10.44
CA THR A 44 21.37 -11.91 -10.22
C THR A 44 22.34 -11.94 -11.42
N THR A 45 23.63 -11.95 -11.09
CA THR A 45 24.79 -12.05 -11.97
C THR A 45 24.60 -13.15 -13.03
N GLY A 46 24.53 -12.77 -14.31
CA GLY A 46 24.44 -13.76 -15.39
C GLY A 46 24.35 -13.18 -16.79
N ASP A 47 23.30 -12.40 -17.10
CA ASP A 47 23.04 -11.92 -18.46
C ASP A 47 22.48 -10.49 -18.45
N ILE A 48 23.29 -9.53 -18.91
CA ILE A 48 22.97 -8.08 -18.94
C ILE A 48 22.03 -7.73 -20.11
N TYR A 49 21.83 -8.63 -21.07
CA TYR A 49 20.94 -8.46 -22.23
C TYR A 49 19.54 -9.05 -22.05
N ASP A 50 19.17 -9.38 -20.82
CA ASP A 50 17.87 -9.98 -20.54
C ASP A 50 16.76 -8.93 -20.61
N THR A 51 15.98 -8.96 -21.70
CA THR A 51 14.79 -8.10 -21.91
C THR A 51 13.81 -8.16 -20.74
N ARG A 52 13.88 -9.21 -19.91
CA ARG A 52 13.18 -9.29 -18.61
C ARG A 52 13.51 -8.15 -17.66
N ARG A 53 14.76 -7.72 -17.51
CA ARG A 53 15.09 -6.66 -16.54
C ARG A 53 14.79 -5.26 -17.08
N THR A 54 14.97 -5.05 -18.38
CA THR A 54 14.79 -3.72 -18.99
C THR A 54 13.34 -3.38 -19.27
N LEU A 55 12.46 -4.37 -19.51
CA LEU A 55 11.04 -4.15 -19.80
C LEU A 55 10.10 -4.78 -18.78
N VAL A 56 10.34 -6.04 -18.39
CA VAL A 56 9.39 -6.75 -17.50
C VAL A 56 9.47 -6.21 -16.07
N ALA A 57 10.67 -5.93 -15.54
CA ALA A 57 10.79 -5.38 -14.20
C ALA A 57 10.12 -3.99 -14.03
N PRO A 58 10.34 -2.99 -14.90
CA PRO A 58 9.62 -1.72 -14.83
C PRO A 58 8.11 -1.88 -14.99
N MET A 59 7.66 -2.77 -15.87
CA MET A 59 6.23 -3.05 -16.06
C MET A 59 5.59 -3.62 -14.78
N VAL A 60 6.28 -4.52 -14.07
CA VAL A 60 5.80 -5.07 -12.79
C VAL A 60 5.71 -3.97 -11.72
N VAL A 61 6.69 -3.07 -11.66
CA VAL A 61 6.67 -1.93 -10.72
C VAL A 61 5.50 -0.99 -11.04
N LEU A 62 5.30 -0.63 -12.31
CA LEU A 62 4.18 0.21 -12.75
C LEU A 62 2.84 -0.43 -12.42
N PHE A 63 2.72 -1.74 -12.62
CA PHE A 63 1.52 -2.49 -12.28
C PHE A 63 1.26 -2.49 -10.76
N GLY A 64 2.32 -2.65 -9.95
CA GLY A 64 2.24 -2.53 -8.49
C GLY A 64 1.75 -1.16 -8.03
N PHE A 65 2.26 -0.08 -8.63
CA PHE A 65 1.77 1.28 -8.35
C PHE A 65 0.32 1.49 -8.80
N GLY A 66 -0.06 1.03 -9.99
CA GLY A 66 -1.44 1.09 -10.48
C GLY A 66 -2.41 0.34 -9.56
N PHE A 67 -2.01 -0.85 -9.09
CA PHE A 67 -2.79 -1.63 -8.14
C PHE A 67 -2.90 -0.94 -6.77
N GLY A 68 -1.84 -0.29 -6.30
CA GLY A 68 -1.85 0.50 -5.07
C GLY A 68 -2.78 1.72 -5.15
N ILE A 69 -2.73 2.44 -6.27
CA ILE A 69 -3.65 3.56 -6.55
C ILE A 69 -5.10 3.05 -6.57
N TYR A 70 -5.37 1.92 -7.24
CA TYR A 70 -6.70 1.31 -7.24
C TYR A 70 -7.16 0.89 -5.84
N ALA A 71 -6.27 0.30 -5.03
CA ALA A 71 -6.56 -0.08 -3.65
C ALA A 71 -6.91 1.12 -2.77
N ILE A 72 -6.29 2.28 -3.04
CA ILE A 72 -6.54 3.54 -2.33
C ILE A 72 -7.86 4.18 -2.78
N LEU A 73 -8.09 4.26 -4.10
CA LEU A 73 -9.25 4.92 -4.71
C LEU A 73 -10.54 4.11 -4.56
N LYS A 74 -10.45 2.78 -4.52
CA LYS A 74 -11.58 1.91 -4.29
C LYS A 74 -11.95 2.00 -2.81
N LYS A 75 -12.81 2.95 -2.44
CA LYS A 75 -13.37 3.05 -1.08
C LYS A 75 -14.27 1.85 -0.77
#